data_AF-A0A382BR16-F1
#
_entry.id   AF-A0A382BR16-F1
#
_cell.length_a   1.000
_cell.length_b   1.000
_cell.length_c   1.000
_cell.angle_alpha   90.00
_cell.angle_beta   90.00
_cell.angle_gamma   90.00
#
_symmetry.space_group_name_H-M   'P 1'
#
loop_
_entity.id
_entity.type
_entity.pdbx_description
1 polymer ?
#
loop_
_entity_poly.entity_id
_entity_poly.type
_entity_poly.pdbx_seq_one_letter_code
_entity_poly.pdbx_strand_id
1 'polypeptide(L)'
;MINDVLDEVMSKMVRMKKARMMKVKGKQIARKRKIAMKRKANPAKLKTRAMKKARDIVAKKLLKDKNKSDLSIAGKENLEKRLVKKKAVIAKIAKRILPQVRKAENERLAKRRESE
;
A
#
# COMPACT_ATOMS: atom_id res chain seq x y z
N MET A 1 5.33 -0.22 -14.59
CA MET A 1 5.69 1.10 -14.01
C MET A 1 5.29 1.11 -12.54
N ILE A 2 6.26 1.10 -11.63
CA ILE A 2 6.04 1.17 -10.18
C ILE A 2 6.04 2.66 -9.81
N ASN A 3 4.96 3.36 -10.16
CA ASN A 3 4.75 4.79 -9.83
C ASN A 3 3.89 4.97 -8.55
N ASP A 4 3.68 3.90 -7.78
CA ASP A 4 2.90 3.91 -6.52
C ASP A 4 3.68 4.53 -5.33
N VAL A 5 4.93 4.96 -5.56
CA VAL A 5 5.86 5.47 -4.55
C VAL A 5 5.91 7.00 -4.52
N LEU A 6 5.37 7.67 -5.54
CA LEU A 6 5.33 9.13 -5.66
C LEU A 6 4.44 9.79 -4.58
N ASP A 7 3.53 9.02 -3.97
CA ASP A 7 2.62 9.53 -2.94
C ASP A 7 3.33 9.91 -1.62
N GLU A 8 4.48 9.29 -1.32
CA GLU A 8 5.13 9.42 -0.01
C GLU A 8 6.12 10.60 0.04
N VAL A 9 6.49 11.15 -1.13
CA VAL A 9 7.42 12.28 -1.32
C VAL A 9 6.68 13.55 -1.81
N MET A 10 5.34 13.56 -1.83
CA MET A 10 4.60 14.73 -2.31
C MET A 10 4.91 15.98 -1.47
N SER A 11 5.11 17.12 -2.15
CA SER A 11 5.24 18.43 -1.52
C SER A 11 3.97 18.81 -0.73
N LYS A 12 4.09 19.73 0.22
CA LYS A 12 2.97 20.20 1.06
C LYS A 12 1.79 20.68 0.22
N MET A 13 2.06 21.43 -0.87
CA MET A 13 1.03 21.94 -1.77
C MET A 13 0.24 20.82 -2.47
N VAL A 14 0.95 19.79 -2.98
CA VAL A 14 0.31 18.64 -3.64
C VAL A 14 -0.55 17.85 -2.65
N ARG A 15 -0.10 17.69 -1.39
CA ARG A 15 -0.89 17.05 -0.34
C ARG A 15 -2.19 17.81 -0.06
N MET A 16 -2.14 19.13 0.07
CA MET A 16 -3.33 19.96 0.28
C MET A 16 -4.31 19.85 -0.89
N LYS A 17 -3.80 19.85 -2.14
CA LYS A 17 -4.62 19.62 -3.33
C LYS A 17 -5.29 18.23 -3.29
N LYS A 18 -4.53 17.18 -2.96
CA LYS A 18 -5.05 15.80 -2.86
C LYS A 18 -6.08 15.67 -1.74
N ALA A 19 -5.85 16.30 -0.59
CA ALA A 19 -6.80 16.31 0.52
C ALA A 19 -8.15 16.92 0.10
N ARG A 20 -8.14 18.07 -0.58
CA ARG A 20 -9.35 18.70 -1.14
C ARG A 20 -10.07 17.77 -2.12
N MET A 21 -9.33 17.15 -3.04
CA MET A 21 -9.91 16.20 -4.00
C MET A 21 -10.53 14.97 -3.31
N MET A 22 -9.87 14.42 -2.29
CA MET A 22 -10.37 13.26 -1.54
C MET A 22 -11.61 13.60 -0.72
N LYS A 23 -11.70 14.82 -0.17
CA LYS A 23 -12.91 15.32 0.52
C LYS A 23 -14.10 15.34 -0.44
N VAL A 24 -13.94 15.92 -1.62
CA VAL A 24 -15.01 16.01 -2.64
C VAL A 24 -15.42 14.63 -3.13
N LYS A 25 -14.47 13.75 -3.44
CA LYS A 25 -14.75 12.41 -4.01
C LYS A 25 -15.08 11.34 -2.97
N GLY A 26 -15.07 11.67 -1.68
CA GLY A 26 -15.17 10.71 -0.57
C GLY A 26 -16.37 9.77 -0.67
N LYS A 27 -17.59 10.31 -0.89
CA LYS A 27 -18.81 9.51 -1.04
C LYS A 27 -18.75 8.53 -2.22
N GLN A 28 -18.24 9.00 -3.36
CA GLN A 28 -18.07 8.16 -4.56
C GLN A 28 -17.04 7.03 -4.30
N ILE A 29 -15.93 7.34 -3.66
CA ILE A 29 -14.88 6.37 -3.30
C ILE A 29 -15.44 5.32 -2.33
N ALA A 30 -16.22 5.73 -1.34
CA ALA A 30 -16.84 4.82 -0.38
C ALA A 30 -17.78 3.81 -1.06
N ARG A 31 -18.65 4.29 -1.96
CA ARG A 31 -19.54 3.41 -2.75
C ARG A 31 -18.75 2.42 -3.60
N LYS A 32 -17.75 2.90 -4.34
CA LYS A 32 -16.89 2.04 -5.18
C LYS A 32 -16.10 1.03 -4.35
N ARG A 33 -15.64 1.41 -3.15
CA ARG A 33 -14.96 0.51 -2.21
C ARG A 33 -15.91 -0.59 -1.74
N LYS A 34 -17.15 -0.28 -1.35
CA LYS A 34 -18.16 -1.27 -0.95
C LYS A 34 -18.39 -2.31 -2.05
N ILE A 35 -18.54 -1.87 -3.30
CA ILE A 35 -18.72 -2.76 -4.46
C ILE A 35 -17.46 -3.61 -4.68
N ALA A 36 -16.27 -3.00 -4.62
CA ALA A 36 -15.01 -3.71 -4.86
C ALA A 36 -14.70 -4.77 -3.79
N MET A 37 -15.09 -4.54 -2.53
CA MET A 37 -14.86 -5.49 -1.42
C MET A 37 -15.66 -6.80 -1.57
N LYS A 38 -16.78 -6.77 -2.32
CA LYS A 38 -17.57 -7.97 -2.64
C LYS A 38 -16.87 -8.91 -3.63
N ARG A 39 -15.97 -8.38 -4.46
CA ARG A 39 -15.32 -9.12 -5.54
C ARG A 39 -13.93 -9.59 -5.15
N LYS A 40 -13.48 -10.69 -5.76
CA LYS A 40 -12.09 -11.14 -5.66
C LYS A 40 -11.17 -10.15 -6.38
N ALA A 41 -10.03 -9.83 -5.77
CA ALA A 41 -9.03 -8.98 -6.40
C ALA A 41 -8.39 -9.67 -7.61
N ASN A 42 -8.17 -8.92 -8.69
CA ASN A 42 -7.48 -9.42 -9.87
C ASN A 42 -6.00 -9.77 -9.56
N PRO A 43 -5.36 -10.64 -10.34
CA PRO A 43 -3.97 -11.04 -10.11
C PRO A 43 -2.98 -9.86 -10.06
N ALA A 44 -3.21 -8.82 -10.86
CA ALA A 44 -2.39 -7.61 -10.85
C ALA A 44 -2.47 -6.86 -9.50
N LYS A 45 -3.67 -6.68 -8.91
CA LYS A 45 -3.84 -6.07 -7.59
C LYS A 45 -3.19 -6.90 -6.49
N LEU A 46 -3.25 -8.23 -6.58
CA LEU A 46 -2.58 -9.10 -5.61
C LEU A 46 -1.05 -8.94 -5.68
N LYS A 47 -0.47 -8.83 -6.88
CA LYS A 47 0.95 -8.51 -7.06
C LYS A 47 1.29 -7.14 -6.47
N THR A 48 0.49 -6.11 -6.73
CA THR A 48 0.71 -4.76 -6.15
C THR A 48 0.61 -4.77 -4.62
N ARG A 49 -0.37 -5.49 -4.05
CA ARG A 49 -0.49 -5.63 -2.58
C ARG A 49 0.69 -6.36 -1.97
N ALA A 50 1.17 -7.42 -2.62
CA ALA A 50 2.40 -8.10 -2.20
C ALA A 50 3.60 -7.14 -2.25
N MET A 51 3.71 -6.32 -3.29
CA MET A 51 4.79 -5.34 -3.38
C MET A 51 4.73 -4.29 -2.25
N LYS A 52 3.52 -3.81 -1.92
CA LYS A 52 3.31 -2.86 -0.80
C LYS A 52 3.70 -3.49 0.54
N LYS A 53 3.19 -4.69 0.85
CA LYS A 53 3.56 -5.42 2.07
C LYS A 53 5.08 -5.68 2.16
N ALA A 54 5.71 -6.05 1.04
CA ALA A 54 7.16 -6.25 1.00
C ALA A 54 7.92 -4.94 1.27
N ARG A 55 7.44 -3.82 0.73
CA ARG A 55 8.01 -2.48 1.00
C ARG A 55 7.89 -2.13 2.48
N ASP A 56 6.73 -2.37 3.10
CA ASP A 56 6.48 -2.08 4.52
C ASP A 56 7.38 -2.92 5.43
N ILE A 57 7.60 -4.20 5.10
CA ILE A 57 8.53 -5.06 5.85
C ILE A 57 9.95 -4.48 5.81
N VAL A 58 10.42 -4.07 4.63
CA VAL A 58 11.76 -3.48 4.50
C VAL A 58 11.83 -2.12 5.19
N ALA A 59 10.77 -1.31 5.09
CA ALA A 59 10.69 -0.01 5.77
C ALA A 59 10.76 -0.17 7.29
N LYS A 60 10.01 -1.13 7.87
CA LYS A 60 10.06 -1.44 9.30
C LYS A 60 11.47 -1.84 9.73
N LYS A 61 12.17 -2.67 8.96
CA LYS A 61 13.57 -3.03 9.24
C LYS A 61 14.53 -1.83 9.20
N LEU A 62 14.27 -0.85 8.33
CA LEU A 62 15.12 0.35 8.20
C LEU A 62 14.87 1.39 9.31
N LEU A 63 13.65 1.41 9.87
CA LEU A 63 13.24 2.36 10.89
C LEU A 63 13.39 1.83 12.32
N LYS A 64 13.56 0.50 12.48
CA LYS A 64 13.68 -0.18 13.78
C LYS A 64 12.48 0.17 14.68
N ASP A 65 12.71 0.98 15.71
CA ASP A 65 11.72 1.35 16.73
C ASP A 65 10.85 2.55 16.32
N LYS A 66 11.22 3.25 15.24
CA LYS A 66 10.44 4.40 14.75
C LYS A 66 9.35 3.94 13.79
N ASN A 67 8.15 4.53 13.91
CA ASN A 67 7.12 4.31 12.91
C ASN A 67 7.28 5.28 11.73
N LYS A 68 6.83 4.83 10.56
CA LYS A 68 6.83 5.65 9.35
C LYS A 68 5.93 6.90 9.49
N SER A 69 4.88 6.82 10.29
CA SER A 69 3.98 7.93 10.61
C SER A 69 4.73 9.11 11.22
N ASP A 70 5.67 8.80 12.11
CA ASP A 70 6.32 9.75 13.03
C ASP A 70 7.45 10.53 12.34
N LEU A 71 7.79 10.15 11.11
CA LEU A 71 8.81 10.83 10.31
C LEU A 71 8.29 12.16 9.74
N SER A 72 9.16 13.17 9.77
CA SER A 72 8.98 14.40 9.00
C SER A 72 8.96 14.13 7.50
N ILE A 73 8.63 15.14 6.70
CA ILE A 73 8.64 15.02 5.23
C ILE A 73 10.03 14.62 4.72
N ALA A 74 11.08 15.29 5.21
CA ALA A 74 12.45 14.95 4.88
C ALA A 74 12.84 13.54 5.33
N GLY A 75 12.37 13.11 6.52
CA GLY A 75 12.58 11.73 7.00
C GLY A 75 11.95 10.68 6.10
N LYS A 76 10.73 10.96 5.60
CA LYS A 76 10.03 10.11 4.63
C LYS A 76 10.80 10.07 3.30
N GLU A 77 11.25 11.21 2.77
CA GLU A 77 12.06 11.26 1.55
C GLU A 77 13.35 10.44 1.64
N ASN A 78 14.06 10.55 2.77
CA ASN A 78 15.29 9.79 3.00
C ASN A 78 15.02 8.28 3.10
N LEU A 79 13.93 7.87 3.76
CA LEU A 79 13.49 6.48 3.77
C LEU A 79 13.20 5.98 2.34
N GLU A 80 12.53 6.79 1.54
CA GLU A 80 12.17 6.45 0.16
C GLU A 80 13.41 6.26 -0.72
N LYS A 81 14.42 7.13 -0.62
CA LYS A 81 15.72 6.95 -1.28
C LYS A 81 16.39 5.63 -0.89
N ARG A 82 16.34 5.25 0.39
CA ARG A 82 16.90 3.96 0.89
C ARG A 82 16.12 2.76 0.37
N LEU A 83 14.79 2.87 0.26
CA LEU A 83 13.93 1.80 -0.25
C LEU A 83 14.10 1.59 -1.76
N VAL A 84 14.30 2.65 -2.54
CA VAL A 84 14.60 2.57 -3.98
C VAL A 84 15.88 1.77 -4.22
N LYS A 85 16.94 2.02 -3.42
CA LYS A 85 18.19 1.24 -3.47
C LYS A 85 17.97 -0.26 -3.18
N LYS A 86 16.89 -0.62 -2.46
CA LYS A 86 16.55 -2.00 -2.09
C LYS A 86 15.46 -2.63 -2.98
N LYS A 87 15.18 -2.06 -4.17
CA LYS A 87 14.12 -2.54 -5.10
C LYS A 87 14.18 -4.05 -5.39
N ALA A 88 15.38 -4.61 -5.59
CA ALA A 88 15.55 -6.03 -5.89
C ALA A 88 15.17 -6.92 -4.70
N VAL A 89 15.53 -6.52 -3.48
CA VAL A 89 15.18 -7.23 -2.24
C VAL A 89 13.67 -7.20 -2.04
N ILE A 90 13.04 -6.05 -2.25
CA ILE A 90 11.58 -5.89 -2.17
C ILE A 90 10.89 -6.82 -3.17
N ALA A 91 11.38 -6.90 -4.42
CA ALA A 91 10.81 -7.78 -5.43
C ALA A 91 10.91 -9.27 -5.06
N LYS A 92 12.06 -9.70 -4.51
CA LYS A 92 12.25 -11.08 -4.01
C LYS A 92 11.27 -11.41 -2.87
N ILE A 93 11.14 -10.50 -1.91
CA ILE A 93 10.20 -10.65 -0.78
C ILE A 93 8.76 -10.70 -1.30
N ALA A 94 8.39 -9.81 -2.23
CA ALA A 94 7.05 -9.76 -2.82
C ALA A 94 6.67 -11.08 -3.50
N LYS A 95 7.60 -11.71 -4.24
CA LYS A 95 7.38 -13.04 -4.85
C LYS A 95 7.13 -14.10 -3.77
N ARG A 96 7.89 -14.07 -2.68
CA ARG A 96 7.78 -15.04 -1.57
C ARG A 96 6.47 -14.90 -0.79
N ILE A 97 5.98 -13.69 -0.56
CA ILE A 97 4.73 -13.47 0.21
C ILE A 97 3.46 -13.53 -0.64
N LEU A 98 3.57 -13.61 -1.97
CA LEU A 98 2.42 -13.66 -2.86
C LEU A 98 1.43 -14.80 -2.53
N PRO A 99 1.86 -16.03 -2.20
CA PRO A 99 0.95 -17.10 -1.76
C PRO A 99 0.18 -16.72 -0.49
N GLN A 100 0.84 -16.11 0.50
CA GLN A 100 0.19 -15.64 1.73
C GLN A 100 -0.84 -14.54 1.44
N VAL A 101 -0.54 -13.63 0.52
CA VAL A 101 -1.49 -12.59 0.07
C VAL A 101 -2.71 -13.19 -0.63
N ARG A 102 -2.52 -14.26 -1.41
CA ARG A 102 -3.62 -15.02 -2.03
C ARG A 102 -4.47 -15.74 -0.99
N LYS A 103 -3.85 -16.36 0.01
CA LYS A 103 -4.55 -17.03 1.12
C LYS A 103 -5.42 -16.02 1.89
N ALA A 104 -4.84 -14.89 2.29
CA ALA A 104 -5.56 -13.82 2.99
C ALA A 104 -6.72 -13.22 2.15
N GLU A 105 -6.59 -13.17 0.82
CA GLU A 105 -7.67 -12.76 -0.06
C GLU A 105 -8.85 -13.75 -0.02
N ASN A 106 -8.55 -15.04 -0.08
CA ASN A 106 -9.56 -16.10 -0.03
C ASN A 106 -10.23 -16.14 1.36
N GLU A 107 -9.47 -16.03 2.44
CA GLU A 107 -9.99 -15.94 3.81
C GLU A 107 -10.94 -14.76 3.98
N ARG A 108 -10.61 -13.58 3.43
CA ARG A 108 -11.52 -12.42 3.47
C ARG A 108 -12.84 -12.71 2.76
N LEU A 109 -12.80 -13.40 1.63
CA LEU A 109 -14.00 -13.75 0.87
C LEU A 109 -14.83 -14.83 1.59
N ALA A 110 -14.17 -15.82 2.21
CA ALA A 110 -14.82 -16.84 3.03
C ALA A 110 -15.56 -16.22 4.22
N LYS A 111 -14.87 -15.40 5.02
CA LYS A 111 -15.48 -14.67 6.15
C LYS A 111 -16.67 -13.80 5.73
N ARG A 112 -16.61 -13.19 4.54
CA ARG A 112 -17.73 -12.40 4.05
C ARG A 112 -18.94 -13.28 3.71
N ARG A 113 -18.71 -14.46 3.11
CA ARG A 113 -19.79 -15.41 2.79
C ARG A 113 -20.42 -16.00 4.06
N GLU A 114 -19.65 -16.19 5.12
CA GLU A 114 -20.16 -16.64 6.42
C GLU A 114 -21.01 -15.55 7.12
N SER A 115 -20.71 -14.28 6.87
CA SER A 115 -21.43 -13.14 7.45
C SER A 115 -22.62 -12.63 6.61
N GLU A 116 -22.78 -13.14 5.39
CA GLU A 116 -23.88 -12.82 4.45
C GLU A 116 -25.02 -13.81 4.64
#